data_AF-A0A9E3EFN0-F1
#
_entry.id   AF-A0A9E3EFN0-F1
#
_cell.length_a   1.000
_cell.length_b   1.000
_cell.length_c   1.000
_cell.angle_alpha   90.00
_cell.angle_beta   90.00
_cell.angle_gamma   90.00
#
_symmetry.space_group_name_H-M   'P 1'
#
loop_
_entity.id
_entity.type
_entity.pdbx_description
1 polymer ?
#
loop_
_entity_poly.entity_id
_entity_poly.type
_entity_poly.pdbx_seq_one_letter_code
_entity_poly.pdbx_strand_id
1 'polypeptide(L)' 'MSTTAEQKKRLLKAKIAVALQDELGRVPKIEEINQVFLLTRVMYKAVLGLHFKRKEQKKQGQLAIF' A
#
# COMPACT_ATOMS: atom_id res chain seq x y z
N MET A 1 17.78 -4.13 11.45
CA MET A 1 16.71 -5.14 11.57
C MET A 1 15.81 -5.04 10.34
N SER A 2 15.85 -6.02 9.43
CA SER A 2 14.96 -6.05 8.27
C SER A 2 13.53 -6.30 8.75
N THR A 3 12.66 -5.30 8.59
CA THR A 3 11.24 -5.48 8.92
C THR A 3 10.67 -6.58 8.01
N THR A 4 10.18 -7.66 8.62
CA THR A 4 9.63 -8.80 7.88
C THR A 4 8.43 -8.32 7.05
N ALA A 5 8.16 -8.98 5.92
CA ALA A 5 7.05 -8.60 5.04
C ALA A 5 5.70 -8.54 5.78
N GLU A 6 5.54 -9.39 6.81
CA GLU A 6 4.38 -9.39 7.67
C GLU A 6 4.30 -8.14 8.57
N GLN A 7 5.41 -7.70 9.16
CA GLN A 7 5.44 -6.46 9.95
C GLN A 7 5.06 -5.25 9.09
N LYS A 8 5.57 -5.17 7.86
CA LYS A 8 5.19 -4.10 6.92
C LYS A 8 3.71 -4.13 6.57
N LYS A 9 3.14 -5.33 6.38
CA LYS A 9 1.70 -5.52 6.15
C LYS A 9 0.88 -5.05 7.35
N ARG A 10 1.26 -5.43 8.57
CA ARG A 10 0.58 -5.01 9.81
C ARG A 10 0.63 -3.50 9.98
N LEU A 11 1.80 -2.90 9.79
CA LEU A 11 1.98 -1.45 9.87
C LEU A 11 1.10 -0.71 8.86
N LEU A 12 1.04 -1.17 7.61
CA LEU A 12 0.20 -0.54 6.59
C LEU A 12 -1.29 -0.63 6.95
N LYS A 13 -1.76 -1.78 7.46
CA LYS A 13 -3.14 -1.91 7.93
C LYS A 13 -3.45 -0.98 9.12
N ALA A 14 -2.52 -0.80 10.04
CA ALA A 14 -2.69 0.13 11.16
C ALA A 14 -2.83 1.58 10.67
N LYS A 15 -2.01 2.00 9.69
CA LYS A 15 -2.13 3.33 9.07
C LYS A 15 -3.49 3.53 8.39
N ILE A 16 -3.98 2.51 7.67
CA ILE A 16 -5.31 2.53 7.05
C ILE A 16 -6.40 2.65 8.11
N ALA A 17 -6.30 1.92 9.23
CA ALA A 17 -7.28 1.99 10.31
C ALA A 17 -7.38 3.39 10.92
N VAL A 18 -6.24 4.05 11.16
CA VAL A 18 -6.20 5.43 11.66
C VAL A 18 -6.85 6.40 10.66
N ALA A 19 -6.50 6.31 9.38
CA ALA A 19 -7.09 7.16 8.35
C ALA A 19 -8.60 6.93 8.21
N LEU A 20 -9.06 5.68 8.21
CA LEU A 20 -10.49 5.37 8.15
C LEU A 20 -11.24 5.85 9.39
N GLN A 21 -10.62 5.80 10.57
CA GLN A 21 -11.25 6.29 11.79
C GLN A 21 -11.50 7.80 11.72
N ASP A 22 -10.54 8.56 11.19
CA ASP A 22 -10.65 10.00 11.00
C ASP A 22 -11.80 10.35 10.04
N GLU A 23 -11.85 9.68 8.88
CA GLU A 23 -12.87 9.91 7.85
C GLU A 23 -14.29 9.46 8.27
N LEU A 24 -14.40 8.34 8.98
CA LEU A 24 -15.70 7.77 9.36
C LEU A 24 -16.26 8.35 10.66
N GLY A 25 -15.43 9.03 11.47
CA GLY A 25 -15.79 9.46 12.82
C GLY A 25 -16.09 8.30 13.80
N ARG A 26 -15.72 7.06 13.43
CA ARG A 26 -15.90 5.85 14.25
C ARG A 26 -14.78 4.85 14.03
N VAL A 27 -14.61 3.90 14.96
CA VAL A 27 -13.66 2.80 14.79
C VAL A 27 -14.07 1.95 13.56
N PRO A 28 -13.17 1.76 12.57
CA PRO A 28 -13.47 0.95 11.40
C PRO A 28 -13.47 -0.55 11.73
N LYS A 29 -14.29 -1.31 11.00
CA LYS A 29 -14.31 -2.77 11.08
C LYS A 29 -13.10 -3.36 10.36
N ILE A 30 -12.76 -4.60 10.73
CA ILE A 30 -11.61 -5.32 10.15
C ILE A 30 -11.80 -5.53 8.64
N GLU A 31 -13.03 -5.77 8.20
CA GLU A 31 -13.38 -5.97 6.79
C GLU A 31 -13.13 -4.69 5.97
N GLU A 32 -13.48 -3.52 6.51
CA GLU A 32 -13.27 -2.21 5.87
C GLU A 32 -11.77 -1.94 5.67
N ILE A 33 -10.96 -2.20 6.70
CA ILE A 33 -9.49 -2.09 6.62
C ILE A 33 -8.92 -3.05 5.58
N ASN A 34 -9.42 -4.29 5.54
CA ASN A 34 -8.96 -5.31 4.60
C ASN A 34 -9.30 -4.95 3.15
N GLN A 35 -10.50 -4.40 2.92
CA GLN A 35 -10.95 -3.96 1.60
C GLN A 35 -10.08 -2.81 1.08
N VAL A 36 -9.84 -1.78 1.89
CA VAL A 36 -8.98 -0.64 1.50
C VAL A 36 -7.53 -1.11 1.29
N PHE A 37 -7.03 -2.01 2.13
CA PHE A 37 -5.70 -2.60 1.95
C PHE A 37 -5.57 -3.35 0.61
N LEU A 38 -6.59 -4.13 0.23
CA LEU A 38 -6.63 -4.83 -1.05
C LEU A 38 -6.67 -3.84 -2.21
N LEU A 39 -7.58 -2.86 -2.18
CA LEU A 39 -7.72 -1.84 -3.21
C LEU A 39 -6.43 -1.07 -3.41
N THR A 40 -5.79 -0.60 -2.33
CA THR A 40 -4.48 0.08 -2.38
C THR A 40 -3.43 -0.76 -3.10
N ARG A 41 -3.38 -2.08 -2.84
CA ARG A 41 -2.43 -2.98 -3.51
C ARG A 41 -2.75 -3.19 -4.99
N VAL A 42 -4.02 -3.34 -5.34
CA VAL A 42 -4.47 -3.46 -6.72
C VAL A 42 -4.13 -2.18 -7.47
N MET A 43 -4.46 -1.02 -6.90
CA MET A 43 -4.17 0.29 -7.46
C MET A 43 -2.68 0.47 -7.72
N TYR A 44 -1.84 0.19 -6.70
CA TYR A 44 -0.39 0.33 -6.80
C TYR A 44 0.24 -0.59 -7.86
N LYS A 45 -0.27 -1.82 -8.01
CA LYS A 45 0.32 -2.83 -8.90
C LYS A 45 -0.25 -2.80 -10.32
N ALA A 46 -1.56 -2.72 -10.43
CA ALA A 46 -2.29 -2.98 -11.67
C ALA A 46 -2.71 -1.71 -12.40
N VAL A 47 -2.97 -0.60 -11.67
CA VAL A 47 -3.54 0.60 -12.29
C VAL A 47 -2.53 1.73 -12.38
N LEU A 48 -1.90 2.10 -11.26
CA LEU A 48 -0.85 3.12 -11.25
C LEU A 48 0.44 2.61 -11.88
N GLY A 49 0.63 1.28 -11.97
CA GLY A 49 1.77 0.64 -12.60
C GLY A 49 3.12 0.97 -11.96
N LEU A 50 3.15 1.64 -10.80
CA LEU A 50 4.35 2.25 -10.23
C LEU A 50 5.43 1.21 -9.91
N HIS A 51 5.06 0.07 -9.34
CA HIS A 51 6.05 -0.97 -9.04
C HIS A 51 6.62 -1.63 -10.30
N PHE A 52 5.76 -1.89 -11.28
CA PHE A 52 6.16 -2.53 -12.53
C PHE A 52 7.05 -1.59 -13.35
N LYS A 53 6.60 -0.34 -13.58
CA LYS A 53 7.38 0.70 -14.27
C LYS A 53 8.71 0.99 -13.59
N ARG A 54 8.75 1.12 -12.26
CA ARG A 54 10.02 1.34 -11.53
C ARG A 54 10.99 0.16 -11.68
N LYS A 55 10.48 -1.08 -11.74
CA LYS A 55 11.32 -2.27 -11.97
C LYS A 55 11.86 -2.29 -13.39
N GLU A 56 11.06 -1.90 -14.38
CA GLU A 56 11.50 -1.81 -15.78
C GLU A 56 12.51 -0.68 -16.00
N GLN A 57 12.25 0.52 -15.50
CA GLN A 57 13.18 1.66 -15.58
C GLN A 57 14.54 1.31 -14.97
N LYS A 58 14.55 0.64 -13.80
CA LYS A 58 15.77 0.17 -13.15
C LYS A 58 16.53 -0.87 -14.00
N LYS A 59 15.83 -1.76 -14.71
CA LYS A 59 16.46 -2.72 -15.64
C LYS A 59 17.06 -2.03 -16.87
N GLN A 60 16.46 -0.93 -17.31
CA GLN A 60 16.90 -0.16 -18.49
C GLN A 60 17.98 0.88 -18.15
N GLY A 61 18.46 0.94 -16.90
CA GLY A 61 19.49 1.89 -16.47
C GLY A 61 18.99 3.34 -16.33
N GLN A 62 17.69 3.59 -16.51
CA GLN A 62 17.10 4.90 -16.25
C GLN A 62 16.86 5.06 -14.74
N LEU A 63 17.22 6.23 -14.20
CA LEU A 63 16.76 6.63 -12.88
C LEU A 63 15.23 6.59 -12.89
N ALA A 64 14.63 5.94 -11.90
CA ALA A 64 13.20 6.00 -11.71
C ALA A 64 12.83 7.42 -11.25
N ILE A 65 12.59 8.31 -12.20
CA ILE A 65 12.01 9.62 -11.95
C ILE A 65 10.50 9.37 -11.94
N PHE A 66 9.88 9.65 -10.78
CA PHE A 66 8.45 9.50 -10.43
C PHE A 66 8.03 8.12 -9.88
#